data_AF-A0A352FQ00-F1
#
_entry.id   AF-A0A352FQ00-F1
#
_cell.length_a   1.000
_cell.length_b   1.000
_cell.length_c   1.000
_cell.angle_alpha   90.00
_cell.angle_beta   90.00
_cell.angle_gamma   90.00
#
_symmetry.space_group_name_H-M   'P 1'
#
loop_
_entity.id
_entity.type
_entity.pdbx_description
1 polymer ?
#
loop_
_entity_poly.entity_id
_entity_poly.type
_entity_poly.pdbx_seq_one_letter_code
_entity_poly.pdbx_strand_id
1 'polypeptide(L)' 'YIKPMMLKDIAEDIGMHLSTVSRVVNRKYAHTPQGVIELRRFFTEGMLNEDGEEVSTRIIKLKIKKLIEEEDS' A
#
# COMPACT_ATOMS: atom_id res chain seq x y z
N TYR A 1 -6.72 -11.32 -5.98
CA TYR A 1 -6.42 -10.28 -4.97
C TYR A 1 -4.92 -10.03 -4.97
N ILE A 2 -4.49 -8.76 -5.02
CA ILE A 2 -3.08 -8.42 -4.88
C ILE A 2 -2.86 -7.97 -3.45
N LYS A 3 -1.89 -8.59 -2.76
CA LYS A 3 -1.47 -8.15 -1.43
C LYS A 3 -0.58 -6.92 -1.63
N PRO A 4 -1.01 -5.73 -1.18
CA PRO A 4 -0.16 -4.54 -1.27
C PRO A 4 1.11 -4.75 -0.43
N MET A 5 2.24 -4.26 -0.94
CA MET A 5 3.54 -4.31 -0.28
C MET A 5 3.90 -2.93 0.28
N MET A 6 4.68 -2.84 1.35
CA MET A 6 5.05 -1.55 1.93
C MET A 6 6.25 -0.97 1.19
N LEU A 7 6.23 0.35 0.98
CA LEU A 7 7.40 1.04 0.43
C LEU A 7 8.63 0.93 1.35
N LYS A 8 8.41 0.75 2.66
CA LYS A 8 9.47 0.57 3.66
C LYS A 8 10.21 -0.74 3.45
N ASP A 9 9.50 -1.85 3.24
CA ASP A 9 10.09 -3.18 3.05
C ASP A 9 11.02 -3.19 1.83
N ILE A 10 10.58 -2.56 0.74
CA ILE A 10 11.37 -2.43 -0.49
C ILE A 10 12.60 -1.57 -0.25
N ALA A 11 12.44 -0.45 0.45
CA ALA A 11 13.53 0.46 0.77
C ALA A 11 14.61 -0.22 1.63
N GLU A 12 14.21 -1.06 2.57
CA GLU A 12 15.11 -1.87 3.41
C GLU A 12 15.83 -2.95 2.60
N ASP A 13 15.11 -3.69 1.77
CA ASP A 13 15.65 -4.78 0.93
C ASP A 13 16.70 -4.26 -0.07
N ILE A 14 16.47 -3.10 -0.68
CA ILE A 14 17.39 -2.50 -1.66
C ILE A 14 18.39 -1.51 -1.04
N GLY A 15 18.35 -1.30 0.30
CA GLY A 15 19.24 -0.39 1.01
C GLY A 15 19.11 1.08 0.59
N MET A 16 17.93 1.52 0.16
CA MET A 16 17.68 2.89 -0.29
C MET A 16 16.76 3.63 0.68
N HIS A 17 16.86 4.96 0.71
CA HIS A 17 15.95 5.76 1.52
C HIS A 17 14.51 5.70 0.99
N LEU A 18 13.53 5.63 1.90
CA LEU A 18 12.09 5.57 1.57
C LEU A 18 11.66 6.66 0.58
N SER A 19 12.16 7.89 0.75
CA SER A 19 11.85 9.00 -0.14
C SER A 19 12.34 8.78 -1.58
N THR A 20 13.44 8.04 -1.77
CA THR A 20 13.95 7.71 -3.09
C THR A 20 13.05 6.68 -3.78
N VAL A 21 12.64 5.63 -3.06
CA VAL A 21 11.71 4.62 -3.59
C VAL A 21 10.36 5.27 -3.91
N SER A 22 9.84 6.09 -3.01
CA SER A 22 8.59 6.85 -3.21
C SER A 22 8.64 7.72 -4.48
N ARG A 23 9.75 8.43 -4.72
CA ARG A 23 9.92 9.24 -5.94
C ARG A 23 9.95 8.39 -7.21
N VAL A 24 10.57 7.22 -7.16
CA VAL A 24 10.71 6.33 -8.32
C VAL A 24 9.38 5.67 -8.69
N VAL A 25 8.57 5.25 -7.72
CA VAL A 25 7.27 4.62 -8.00
C VAL A 25 6.22 5.62 -8.48
N ASN A 26 6.37 6.89 -8.10
CA ASN A 26 5.49 7.96 -8.55
C ASN A 26 5.66 8.19 -10.06
N ARG A 27 4.54 8.35 -10.78
CA ARG A 27 4.48 8.55 -12.24
C ARG A 27 5.07 7.40 -13.07
N LYS A 28 5.21 6.21 -12.50
CA LYS A 28 5.50 4.97 -13.24
C LYS A 28 4.24 4.13 -13.37
N TYR A 29 4.17 3.38 -14.46
CA TYR A 29 3.04 2.55 -14.81
C TYR A 29 3.54 1.15 -15.15
N ALA A 30 2.82 0.14 -14.68
CA ALA A 30 3.08 -1.26 -14.98
C ALA A 30 2.08 -1.74 -16.04
N HIS A 31 2.59 -2.38 -17.09
CA HIS A 31 1.75 -3.11 -18.03
C HIS A 31 1.40 -4.47 -17.42
N THR A 32 0.11 -4.70 -17.20
CA THR A 32 -0.41 -5.95 -16.62
C THR A 32 -1.41 -6.59 -17.60
N PRO A 33 -1.76 -7.87 -17.46
CA PRO A 33 -2.81 -8.49 -18.26
C PRO A 33 -4.17 -7.78 -18.17
N GLN A 34 -4.40 -7.00 -17.11
CA GLN A 34 -5.62 -6.22 -16.86
C GLN A 34 -5.51 -4.78 -17.40
N GLY A 35 -4.42 -4.45 -18.10
CA GLY A 35 -4.14 -3.13 -18.64
C GLY A 35 -2.99 -2.40 -17.92
N VAL A 36 -2.88 -1.11 -18.19
CA VAL A 36 -1.84 -0.25 -17.62
C VAL A 36 -2.31 0.29 -16.27
N ILE A 37 -1.56 -0.02 -15.21
CA ILE A 37 -1.89 0.38 -13.84
C ILE A 37 -0.75 1.21 -13.27
N GLU A 38 -1.08 2.29 -12.57
CA GLU A 38 -0.09 3.10 -11.85
C GLU A 38 0.67 2.24 -10.83
N LEU A 39 2.00 2.23 -10.92
CA LEU A 39 2.87 1.37 -10.12
C LEU A 39 2.69 1.64 -8.60
N ARG A 40 2.41 2.89 -8.23
CA ARG A 40 2.10 3.29 -6.86
C ARG A 40 0.91 2.52 -6.26
N ARG A 41 -0.04 2.03 -7.06
CA ARG A 41 -1.22 1.30 -6.55
C ARG A 41 -0.89 -0.04 -5.91
N PHE A 42 0.27 -0.61 -6.22
CA PHE A 42 0.72 -1.88 -5.64
C PHE A 42 1.41 -1.69 -4.29
N PHE A 43 1.72 -0.45 -3.91
CA PHE A 43 2.45 -0.13 -2.70
C PHE A 43 1.62 0.70 -1.73
N THR A 44 1.77 0.44 -0.43
CA THR A 44 1.16 1.25 0.63
C THR A 44 2.21 2.05 1.37
N GLU A 45 1.85 3.29 1.69
CA GLU A 45 2.55 4.09 2.69
C GLU A 45 2.22 3.46 4.04
N GLY A 46 3.18 2.76 4.62
CA GLY A 46 2.99 2.11 5.91
C GLY A 46 2.90 3.13 7.03
N MET A 47 1.84 3.07 7.82
CA MET A 47 1.85 3.57 9.19
C MET A 47 2.00 2.36 10.11
N LEU A 48 2.99 2.40 11.00
CA LEU A 48 3.05 1.50 12.13
C LEU A 48 2.03 2.01 13.15
N ASN A 49 1.10 1.17 13.59
CA ASN A 49 0.26 1.49 14.74
C ASN A 49 1.11 1.51 16.03
N GLU A 50 0.63 2.16 17.08
CA GLU A 50 1.32 2.24 18.40
C GLU A 50 1.60 0.86 19.02
N ASP A 51 0.83 -0.16 18.64
CA ASP A 51 1.02 -1.58 19.00
C ASP A 51 2.04 -2.34 18.13
N GLY A 52 2.71 -1.67 17.19
CA GLY A 52 3.68 -2.28 16.28
C GLY A 52 3.05 -3.06 15.12
N GLU A 53 1.71 -3.06 15.00
CA GLU A 53 1.02 -3.69 13.88
C GLU A 53 1.13 -2.85 12.60
N GLU A 54 1.49 -3.51 11.50
CA GLU A 54 1.64 -2.91 10.17
C GLU A 54 0.27 -2.66 9.55
N VAL A 55 -0.21 -1.41 9.60
CA VAL A 55 -1.53 -1.10 9.07
C VAL A 55 -1.49 0.06 8.07
N SER A 56 -1.72 -0.29 6.81
CA SER A 56 -1.97 0.67 5.75
C SER A 56 -3.27 1.45 6.03
N THR A 57 -3.23 2.79 5.93
CA THR A 57 -4.42 3.66 6.04
C THR A 57 -5.55 3.22 5.10
N ARG A 58 -5.21 2.62 3.95
CA ARG A 58 -6.18 2.07 3.01
C ARG A 58 -6.85 0.80 3.52
N ILE A 59 -6.10 -0.08 4.19
CA ILE A 59 -6.66 -1.28 4.83
C ILE A 59 -7.55 -0.89 6.00
N ILE A 60 -7.16 0.10 6.81
CA ILE A 60 -8.00 0.64 7.89
C ILE A 60 -9.34 1.13 7.33
N LYS A 61 -9.32 1.98 6.29
CA LYS A 61 -10.55 2.47 5.64
C LYS A 61 -11.41 1.34 5.08
N LEU A 62 -10.81 0.31 4.49
CA LEU A 62 -11.52 -0.87 4.00
C LEU A 62 -12.17 -1.68 5.13
N LYS A 63 -11.44 -1.89 6.25
CA LYS A 63 -11.98 -2.57 7.44
C LYS A 63 -13.15 -1.79 8.04
N ILE A 64 -13.00 -0.47 8.22
CA ILE A 64 -14.07 0.39 8.73
C ILE A 64 -15.29 0.34 7.82
N LYS A 65 -15.10 0.46 6.49
CA LYS A 65 -16.19 0.39 5.53
C LYS A 65 -16.94 -0.96 5.62
N LYS A 66 -16.19 -2.06 5.75
CA LYS A 66 -16.77 -3.39 5.90
C LYS A 66 -17.58 -3.53 7.19
N LEU A 67 -17.08 -3.00 8.31
CA LEU A 67 -17.79 -3.00 9.59
C LEU A 67 -19.12 -2.25 9.50
N ILE A 68 -19.12 -1.06 8.89
CA ILE A 68 -20.35 -0.27 8.67
C ILE A 68 -21.34 -1.03 7.78
N GLU A 69 -20.87 -1.65 6.69
CA GLU A 69 -21.72 -2.45 5.81
C GLU A 69 -22.31 -3.70 6.51
N GLU A 70 -21.63 -4.24 7.52
CA GLU A 70 -22.10 -5.38 8.33
C GLU A 70 -23.04 -4.94 9.48
N GLU A 71 -23.02 -3.68 9.92
CA GLU A 71 -23.93 -3.14 10.94
C GLU A 71 -25.33 -2.79 10.39
N ASP A 72 -25.45 -2.46 9.11
CA ASP A 72 -26.73 -2.12 8.44
C ASP A 72 -27.51 -3.36 7.90
N SER A 73 -27.24 -4.57 8.42
CA SER A 73 -27.94 -5.83 8.08
C SER A 73 -28.57 -6.53 9.28
#